data_AF-A0A1I7KM47-F1
#
_entry.id   AF-A0A1I7KM47-F1
#
_cell.length_a   1.000
_cell.length_b   1.000
_cell.length_c   1.000
_cell.angle_alpha   90.00
_cell.angle_beta   90.00
_cell.angle_gamma   90.00
#
_symmetry.space_group_name_H-M   'P 1'
#
loop_
_entity.id
_entity.type
_entity.pdbx_description
1 polymer ?
#
loop_
_entity_poly.entity_id
_entity_poly.type
_entity_poly.pdbx_seq_one_letter_code
_entity_poly.pdbx_strand_id
1 'polypeptide(L)'
;MVDVNTIIGDPVETPDGTVILPVSRVGFGFAAGGSEFQADIDGKSGTGGGNGGLPFGGGSGGGVSIRPIGFLIVSKEGGVRLLSTDHQNQLYDRLIDMAPTVVEKIQALLKGDSVPTQLADKPM
;
A
#
# COMPACT_ATOMS: atom_id res chain seq x y z
N MET A 1 -13.31 5.96 -13.94
CA MET A 1 -12.60 5.36 -12.79
C MET A 1 -12.85 6.27 -11.60
N VAL A 2 -13.52 5.78 -10.57
CA VAL A 2 -13.75 6.56 -9.35
C VAL A 2 -12.67 6.16 -8.35
N ASP A 3 -11.82 7.11 -7.97
CA ASP A 3 -10.77 6.91 -6.97
C ASP A 3 -11.34 7.31 -5.60
N VAL A 4 -11.35 6.38 -4.65
CA VAL A 4 -11.97 6.59 -3.34
C VAL A 4 -10.91 6.46 -2.26
N ASN A 5 -10.65 7.57 -1.57
CA ASN A 5 -9.75 7.64 -0.42
C ASN A 5 -10.52 7.21 0.84
N THR A 6 -10.77 5.92 1.01
CA THR A 6 -11.53 5.39 2.15
C THR A 6 -10.63 4.57 3.07
N ILE A 7 -10.58 4.95 4.34
CA ILE A 7 -10.01 4.15 5.43
C ILE A 7 -10.94 2.95 5.64
N ILE A 8 -10.41 1.73 5.55
CA ILE A 8 -11.18 0.49 5.77
C ILE A 8 -10.64 -0.20 7.02
N GLY A 9 -11.51 -0.40 8.00
CA GLY A 9 -11.23 -1.08 9.26
C GLY A 9 -11.39 -0.15 10.46
N ASP A 10 -11.57 -0.76 11.63
CA ASP A 10 -11.66 -0.02 12.89
C ASP A 10 -10.25 0.34 13.39
N PRO A 11 -10.09 1.49 14.06
CA PRO A 11 -8.85 1.82 14.74
C PRO A 11 -8.49 0.75 15.77
N VAL A 12 -7.21 0.38 15.81
CA VAL A 12 -6.68 -0.52 16.84
C VAL A 12 -5.96 0.32 17.89
N GLU A 13 -6.48 0.32 19.11
CA GLU A 13 -5.84 0.97 20.25
C GLU A 13 -4.90 -0.01 20.96
N THR A 14 -3.68 0.42 21.20
CA THR A 14 -2.71 -0.33 22.01
C THR A 14 -2.80 0.12 23.48
N PRO A 15 -2.34 -0.72 24.44
CA PRO A 15 -2.46 -0.42 25.88
C PRO A 15 -1.77 0.86 26.35
N ASP A 16 -0.80 1.37 25.59
CA ASP A 16 -0.11 2.65 25.80
C ASP A 16 -0.94 3.87 25.35
N GLY A 17 -2.09 3.64 24.69
CA GLY A 17 -2.97 4.66 24.14
C GLY A 17 -2.56 5.14 22.75
N THR A 18 -1.65 4.44 22.07
CA THR A 18 -1.37 4.68 20.65
C THR A 18 -2.51 4.11 19.79
N VAL A 19 -2.94 4.87 18.77
CA VAL A 19 -4.01 4.48 17.85
C VAL A 19 -3.42 4.14 16.49
N ILE A 20 -3.77 2.96 15.96
CA ILE A 20 -3.30 2.48 14.66
C ILE A 20 -4.49 2.44 13.70
N LEU A 21 -4.43 3.24 12.63
CA LEU A 21 -5.48 3.29 11.61
C LEU A 21 -4.99 2.64 10.31
N PRO A 22 -5.64 1.56 9.83
CA PRO A 22 -5.33 0.95 8.54
C PRO A 22 -5.83 1.83 7.38
N VAL A 23 -4.94 2.20 6.46
CA VAL A 23 -5.26 3.02 5.29
C VAL A 23 -5.18 2.19 4.02
N SER A 24 -6.27 2.16 3.25
CA SER A 24 -6.37 1.48 1.96
C SER A 24 -6.85 2.43 0.87
N ARG A 25 -6.44 2.17 -0.38
CA ARG A 25 -7.04 2.80 -1.57
C ARG A 25 -8.09 1.87 -2.13
N VAL A 26 -9.26 2.42 -2.46
CA VAL A 26 -10.33 1.68 -3.11
C VAL A 26 -10.58 2.26 -4.49
N GLY A 27 -10.57 1.39 -5.49
CA GLY A 27 -10.88 1.74 -6.87
C GLY A 27 -12.09 0.98 -7.38
N PHE A 28 -13.01 1.68 -8.03
CA PHE A 28 -14.16 1.09 -8.72
C PHE A 28 -14.03 1.29 -10.22
N GLY A 29 -14.17 0.20 -10.97
CA GLY A 29 -14.17 0.17 -12.42
C GLY A 29 -15.44 -0.44 -12.95
N PHE A 30 -16.03 0.17 -13.98
CA PHE A 30 -17.18 -0.35 -14.70
C PHE A 30 -16.92 -0.20 -16.19
N ALA A 31 -17.24 -1.23 -16.95
CA ALA A 31 -17.15 -1.22 -18.40
C ALA A 31 -18.40 -1.89 -18.98
N ALA A 32 -18.90 -1.33 -20.07
CA ALA A 32 -19.97 -1.92 -20.84
C ALA A 32 -19.65 -1.75 -22.33
N GLY A 33 -20.09 -2.70 -23.12
CA GLY A 33 -19.90 -2.68 -24.56
C GLY A 33 -20.84 -3.67 -25.24
N GLY A 34 -21.05 -3.48 -26.53
CA GLY A 34 -21.80 -4.43 -27.32
C GLY A 34 -21.57 -4.24 -28.80
N SER A 35 -22.01 -5.20 -29.57
CA SER A 35 -21.88 -5.25 -31.02
C SER A 35 -23.21 -5.59 -31.66
N GLU A 36 -23.57 -4.82 -32.67
CA GLU A 36 -24.63 -5.14 -33.60
C GLU A 36 -24.07 -6.06 -34.70
N PHE A 37 -24.81 -7.11 -35.06
CA PHE A 37 -24.41 -8.03 -36.13
C PHE A 37 -25.36 -7.87 -37.32
N GLN A 38 -24.81 -7.43 -38.46
CA GLN A 38 -25.56 -7.39 -39.71
C GLN A 38 -25.52 -8.77 -40.35
N ALA A 39 -26.69 -9.35 -40.65
CA ALA A 39 -26.77 -10.53 -41.50
C ALA A 39 -26.81 -10.07 -42.96
N ASP A 40 -25.71 -10.24 -43.70
CA ASP A 40 -25.74 -10.16 -45.16
C ASP A 40 -26.40 -11.44 -45.68
N ILE A 41 -27.72 -11.39 -45.87
CA ILE A 41 -28.48 -12.45 -46.53
C ILE A 41 -28.33 -12.27 -48.05
N ASP A 42 -27.19 -12.69 -48.59
CA ASP A 42 -27.05 -12.87 -50.03
C ASP A 42 -27.69 -14.20 -50.46
N GLY A 43 -29.00 -14.12 -50.71
CA GLY A 43 -29.69 -14.89 -51.75
C GLY A 43 -29.88 -16.40 -51.54
N LYS A 44 -31.07 -16.79 -51.03
CA LYS A 44 -32.07 -17.72 -51.64
C LYS A 44 -32.88 -18.45 -50.57
N SER A 45 -34.19 -18.55 -50.84
CA SER A 45 -35.25 -19.32 -50.13
C SER A 45 -35.56 -18.81 -48.72
N GLY A 46 -36.79 -18.66 -48.25
CA GLY A 46 -38.13 -19.05 -48.70
C GLY A 46 -39.01 -19.01 -47.45
N THR A 47 -40.16 -18.34 -47.53
CA THR A 47 -41.35 -18.51 -46.66
C THR A 47 -41.13 -18.93 -45.19
N GLY A 48 -41.17 -17.97 -44.26
CA GLY A 48 -41.34 -18.24 -42.82
C GLY A 48 -41.02 -17.00 -42.00
N GLY A 49 -42.03 -16.38 -41.37
CA GLY A 49 -41.89 -15.11 -40.66
C GLY A 49 -40.83 -15.14 -39.55
N GLY A 50 -39.84 -14.26 -39.65
CA GLY A 50 -38.87 -13.99 -38.60
C GLY A 50 -37.84 -12.98 -39.08
N ASN A 51 -37.77 -11.82 -38.42
CA ASN A 51 -36.77 -10.77 -38.66
C ASN A 51 -35.36 -11.36 -38.82
N GLY A 52 -34.76 -11.20 -40.00
CA GLY A 52 -33.41 -11.71 -40.34
C GLY A 52 -32.25 -10.95 -39.70
N GLY A 53 -32.42 -10.35 -38.52
CA GLY A 53 -31.35 -9.70 -37.76
C GLY A 53 -30.71 -10.68 -36.79
N LEU A 54 -29.38 -10.75 -36.76
CA LEU A 54 -28.66 -11.47 -35.70
C LEU A 54 -28.87 -10.72 -34.36
N PRO A 55 -28.96 -11.41 -33.22
CA PRO A 55 -29.20 -10.77 -31.93
C PRO A 55 -28.02 -9.86 -31.55
N PHE A 56 -28.32 -8.69 -30.96
CA PHE A 56 -27.31 -7.81 -30.39
C PHE A 56 -26.48 -8.53 -29.32
N GLY A 57 -25.16 -8.47 -29.45
CA GLY A 57 -24.23 -9.03 -28.47
C GLY A 57 -23.77 -7.95 -27.50
N GLY A 58 -24.36 -7.89 -26.31
CA GLY A 58 -23.98 -6.95 -25.25
C GLY A 58 -23.30 -7.61 -24.06
N GLY A 59 -22.48 -6.84 -23.34
CA GLY A 59 -21.87 -7.25 -22.09
C GLY A 59 -21.50 -6.06 -21.22
N SER A 60 -21.64 -6.22 -19.91
CA SER A 60 -21.19 -5.24 -18.92
C SER A 60 -20.52 -5.95 -17.75
N GLY A 61 -19.54 -5.30 -17.14
CA GLY A 61 -18.81 -5.82 -15.99
C GLY A 61 -18.34 -4.69 -15.10
N GLY A 62 -18.29 -4.97 -13.80
CA GLY A 62 -17.71 -4.09 -12.80
C GLY A 62 -16.65 -4.82 -12.00
N GLY A 63 -15.75 -4.06 -11.37
CA GLY A 63 -14.72 -4.58 -10.50
C GLY A 63 -14.40 -3.60 -9.38
N VAL A 64 -14.03 -4.15 -8.22
CA VAL A 64 -13.52 -3.40 -7.08
C VAL A 64 -12.08 -3.81 -6.85
N SER A 65 -11.20 -2.84 -6.62
CA SER A 65 -9.83 -3.06 -6.21
C SER A 65 -9.59 -2.41 -4.86
N ILE A 66 -8.96 -3.16 -3.95
CA ILE A 66 -8.54 -2.65 -2.64
C ILE A 66 -7.03 -2.83 -2.54
N ARG A 67 -6.30 -1.73 -2.39
CA ARG A 67 -4.84 -1.73 -2.22
C ARG A 67 -4.49 -1.18 -0.83
N PRO A 68 -3.96 -2.00 0.09
CA PRO A 68 -3.40 -1.51 1.34
C PRO A 68 -2.25 -0.53 1.06
N ILE A 69 -2.32 0.66 1.66
CA ILE A 69 -1.27 1.68 1.56
C ILE A 69 -0.35 1.62 2.79
N GLY A 70 -0.92 1.37 3.97
CA GLY A 70 -0.15 1.33 5.20
C GLY A 70 -0.99 1.55 6.45
N PHE A 71 -0.30 1.90 7.54
CA PHE A 71 -0.89 2.15 8.85
C PHE A 71 -0.51 3.55 9.33
N LEU A 72 -1.50 4.37 9.67
CA LEU A 72 -1.30 5.65 10.34
C LEU A 72 -1.26 5.41 11.85
N ILE A 73 -0.13 5.69 12.46
CA ILE A 73 0.11 5.53 13.89
C ILE A 73 0.00 6.92 14.53
N VAL A 74 -0.90 7.07 15.48
CA VAL A 74 -1.10 8.29 16.25
C VAL A 74 -0.74 7.99 17.70
N SER A 75 0.42 8.46 18.13
CA SER A 75 0.88 8.35 19.51
C SER A 75 0.09 9.30 20.41
N LYS A 76 -0.17 8.86 21.65
CA LYS A 76 -0.83 9.68 22.68
C LYS A 76 -0.11 11.01 22.96
N GLU A 77 1.20 11.03 22.76
CA GLU A 77 2.10 12.18 22.93
C GLU A 77 1.99 13.22 21.80
N GLY A 78 1.16 12.96 20.78
CA GLY A 78 0.91 13.87 19.65
C GLY A 78 1.71 13.56 18.39
N GLY A 79 2.54 12.51 18.39
CA GLY A 79 3.28 12.06 17.22
C GLY A 79 2.38 11.35 16.20
N VAL A 80 2.50 11.70 14.92
CA VAL A 80 1.80 11.02 13.82
C VAL A 80 2.83 10.43 12.86
N ARG A 81 2.76 9.12 12.60
CA ARG A 81 3.65 8.42 11.67
C ARG A 81 2.87 7.52 10.72
N LEU A 82 3.14 7.62 9.42
CA LEU A 82 2.61 6.67 8.44
C LEU A 82 3.62 5.54 8.21
N LEU A 83 3.25 4.31 8.53
CA LEU A 83 4.00 3.11 8.16
C LEU A 83 3.47 2.59 6.83
N SER A 84 4.20 2.87 5.74
CA SER A 84 3.86 2.36 4.41
C SER A 84 4.10 0.85 4.30
N THR A 85 3.22 0.15 3.59
CA THR A 85 3.43 -1.25 3.19
C THR A 85 4.30 -1.38 1.94
N ASP A 86 4.62 -0.28 1.26
CA ASP A 86 5.47 -0.29 0.06
C ASP A 86 6.96 -0.41 0.45
N HIS A 87 7.59 -1.53 0.08
CA HIS A 87 8.92 -1.93 0.54
C HIS A 87 10.06 -0.97 0.14
N GLN A 88 9.86 -0.08 -0.84
CA GLN A 88 10.93 0.77 -1.36
C GLN A 88 11.25 1.99 -0.47
N ASN A 89 10.30 2.50 0.32
CA ASN A 89 10.54 3.66 1.18
C ASN A 89 11.16 3.28 2.54
N GLN A 90 10.99 2.04 3.01
CA GLN A 90 11.48 1.60 4.33
C GLN A 90 13.01 1.53 4.44
N LEU A 91 13.73 1.36 3.33
CA LEU A 91 15.19 1.29 3.36
C LEU A 91 15.82 2.67 3.59
N TYR A 92 15.26 3.73 2.99
CA TYR A 92 15.79 5.08 3.13
C TYR A 92 15.57 5.65 4.53
N ASP A 93 14.37 5.52 5.09
CA ASP A 93 14.07 5.99 6.45
C ASP A 93 14.94 5.26 7.49
N ARG A 94 15.12 3.94 7.33
CA ARG A 94 15.95 3.13 8.24
C ARG A 94 17.44 3.46 8.14
N LEU A 95 17.94 3.83 6.97
CA LEU A 95 19.33 4.28 6.80
C LEU A 95 19.56 5.64 7.50
N ILE A 96 18.58 6.54 7.47
CA ILE A 96 18.67 7.84 8.15
C ILE A 96 18.63 7.66 9.67
N ASP A 97 17.73 6.82 10.19
CA ASP A 97 17.63 6.53 11.63
C ASP A 97 18.88 5.83 12.19
N MET A 98 19.59 5.06 11.36
CA MET A 98 20.83 4.37 11.76
C MET A 98 22.08 5.25 11.69
N ALA A 99 22.03 6.41 11.02
CA ALA A 99 23.19 7.26 10.80
C ALA A 99 23.80 7.81 12.11
N PRO A 100 23.03 8.35 13.08
CA PRO A 100 23.59 8.90 14.32
C PRO A 100 24.36 7.83 15.11
N THR A 101 23.76 6.66 15.25
CA THR A 101 24.32 5.53 16.01
C THR A 101 25.60 4.97 15.38
N VAL A 102 25.68 4.96 14.05
CA VAL A 102 26.90 4.55 13.33
C VAL A 102 28.00 5.59 13.48
N VAL A 103 27.68 6.88 13.41
CA VAL A 103 28.64 7.97 13.62
C VAL A 103 29.20 7.94 15.05
N GLU A 104 28.35 7.74 16.06
CA GLU A 104 28.78 7.61 17.46
C GLU A 104 29.75 6.44 17.66
N LYS A 105 29.47 5.26 17.07
CA LYS A 105 30.36 4.10 17.14
C LYS A 105 31.69 4.33 16.44
N ILE A 106 31.69 4.99 15.29
CA ILE A 106 32.93 5.34 14.58
C ILE A 106 33.74 6.36 15.38
N GLN A 107 33.08 7.36 15.98
CA GLN A 107 33.76 8.33 16.86
C GLN A 107 34.33 7.68 18.11
N ALA A 108 33.65 6.71 18.73
CA ALA A 108 34.14 5.97 19.89
C ALA A 108 35.39 5.12 19.56
N LEU A 109 35.40 4.47 18.39
CA LEU A 109 36.55 3.69 17.92
C LEU A 109 37.73 4.58 17.52
N LEU A 110 37.48 5.76 16.94
CA LEU A 110 38.52 6.72 16.55
C LEU A 110 39.07 7.52 17.74
N LYS A 111 38.27 7.74 18.79
CA LYS A 111 38.72 8.43 20.01
C LYS A 111 39.56 7.56 20.93
N GLY A 112 39.63 6.25 20.68
CA GLY A 112 40.54 5.34 21.39
C GLY A 112 40.41 5.48 22.90
N ASP A 113 39.34 4.97 23.49
CA ASP A 113 39.21 4.91 24.94
C ASP A 113 40.34 4.05 25.53
N SER A 114 41.36 4.72 26.04
CA SER A 114 42.29 4.16 27.00
C SER A 114 41.51 3.95 28.31
N VAL A 115 41.17 2.69 28.58
CA VAL A 115 40.67 2.24 29.88
C VAL A 115 41.63 2.76 30.95
N PRO A 116 41.21 3.61 31.90
CA PRO A 116 42.08 4.01 32.99
C PRO A 116 42.19 2.83 33.95
N THR A 117 43.30 2.09 33.85
CA THR A 117 43.74 1.12 34.86
C THR A 117 44.01 1.89 36.16
N GLN A 118 42.99 2.00 37.01
CA GLN A 118 43.15 2.51 38.36
C GLN A 118 43.60 1.39 39.29
N LEU A 119 44.80 1.62 39.84
CA LEU A 119 45.28 1.25 41.17
C LEU A 119 45.34 -0.24 41.55
N ALA A 120 46.53 -0.81 41.40
CA ALA A 120 47.06 -1.78 42.36
C ALA A 120 48.55 -1.50 42.59
N ASP A 121 48.84 -0.36 43.23
CA ASP A 121 50.15 -0.17 43.85
C ASP A 121 49.99 0.64 45.15
N LYS A 122 50.18 -0.04 46.28
CA LYS A 122 50.67 0.59 47.51
C LYS A 122 51.52 -0.42 48.30
N PRO A 123 52.69 -0.01 48.82
CA PRO A 123 53.81 -0.90 49.10
C PRO A 123 53.89 -1.38 50.56
N MET A 124 54.71 -2.43 50.73
CA MET A 124 55.31 -3.05 51.95
C MET A 124 54.44 -3.24 53.19
#